data_AF-A0A9E2AUC5-F1
#
_entry.id   AF-A0A9E2AUC5-F1
#
_cell.length_a   1.000
_cell.length_b   1.000
_cell.length_c   1.000
_cell.angle_alpha   90.00
_cell.angle_beta   90.00
_cell.angle_gamma   90.00
#
_symmetry.space_group_name_H-M   'P 1'
#
loop_
_entity.id
_entity.type
_entity.pdbx_description
1 polymer ?
#
loop_
_entity_poly.entity_id
_entity_poly.type
_entity_poly.pdbx_seq_one_letter_code
_entity_poly.pdbx_strand_id
1 'polypeptide(L)' 'MEPILRNIVVTDWITILIFLSLLFVVLVKGVFYTRFLNFIILPFNNKYIFMYNKKEKLLNWFNLFFGLFLIIN' A
#
# COMPACT_ATOMS: atom_id res chain seq x y z
N MET A 1 -41.19 9.11 -25.54
CA MET A 1 -40.88 8.74 -24.15
C MET A 1 -40.11 9.89 -23.55
N GLU A 2 -40.60 10.49 -22.47
CA GLU A 2 -39.91 11.63 -21.84
C GLU A 2 -38.79 11.13 -20.91
N PRO A 3 -37.60 11.75 -20.93
CA PRO A 3 -36.48 11.33 -20.10
C PRO A 3 -36.75 11.65 -18.63
N ILE A 4 -36.73 10.62 -17.78
CA ILE A 4 -36.83 10.76 -16.33
C ILE A 4 -35.45 11.10 -15.78
N LEU A 5 -35.31 12.30 -15.22
CA LEU A 5 -34.07 12.77 -14.61
C LEU A 5 -33.86 12.04 -13.27
N ARG A 6 -33.05 10.98 -13.28
CA ARG A 6 -32.64 10.28 -12.05
C ARG A 6 -31.38 10.96 -11.52
N ASN A 7 -31.53 11.76 -10.46
CA ASN A 7 -30.39 12.21 -9.66
C ASN A 7 -29.86 11.03 -8.84
N ILE A 8 -29.00 10.23 -9.47
CA ILE A 8 -28.23 9.21 -8.77
C ILE A 8 -27.16 9.96 -7.98
N VAL A 9 -27.37 10.15 -6.68
CA VAL A 9 -26.33 10.68 -5.80
C VAL A 9 -25.27 9.59 -5.68
N VAL A 10 -24.20 9.70 -6.46
CA VAL A 10 -23.04 8.81 -6.36
C VAL A 10 -22.22 9.28 -5.17
N THR A 11 -22.38 8.59 -4.03
CA THR A 11 -21.52 8.81 -2.86
C THR A 11 -20.14 8.25 -3.15
N ASP A 12 -19.19 9.14 -3.45
CA ASP A 12 -17.80 8.76 -3.72
C ASP A 12 -17.01 8.58 -2.41
N TRP A 13 -16.46 7.38 -2.22
CA TRP A 13 -15.67 7.02 -1.04
C TRP A 13 -14.18 7.32 -1.22
N ILE A 14 -13.76 7.82 -2.38
CA ILE A 14 -12.36 8.03 -2.72
C ILE A 14 -11.66 8.97 -1.73
N THR A 15 -12.35 10.01 -1.25
CA THR A 15 -11.78 10.98 -0.30
C THR A 15 -11.43 10.32 1.02
N ILE A 16 -12.32 9.46 1.54
CA ILE A 16 -12.10 8.73 2.80
C ILE A 16 -10.95 7.74 2.62
N LEU A 17 -10.90 7.05 1.48
CA LEU A 17 -9.86 6.07 1.17
C LEU A 17 -8.47 6.73 1.10
N ILE A 18 -8.35 7.85 0.38
CA ILE A 18 -7.10 8.61 0.28
C ILE A 18 -6.68 9.13 1.66
N PHE A 19 -7.62 9.72 2.40
CA PHE A 19 -7.34 10.25 3.74
C PHE A 19 -6.84 9.16 4.68
N LEU A 20 -7.52 8.02 4.72
CA LEU A 20 -7.14 6.89 5.57
C LEU A 20 -5.79 6.31 5.18
N SER A 21 -5.48 6.26 3.88
CA SER A 21 -4.18 5.81 3.38
C SER A 21 -3.04 6.71 3.88
N LEU A 22 -3.21 8.03 3.81
CA LEU A 22 -2.25 9.00 4.33
C LEU A 22 -2.11 8.91 5.86
N LEU A 23 -3.23 8.74 6.57
CA LEU A 23 -3.24 8.56 8.01
C LEU A 23 -2.37 7.36 8.42
N PHE A 24 -2.53 6.21 7.77
CA PHE A 24 -1.72 5.03 8.05
C PHE A 24 -0.22 5.27 7.83
N VAL A 25 0.16 6.00 6.77
CA VAL A 25 1.57 6.36 6.52
C VAL A 25 2.14 7.18 7.68
N VAL A 26 1.39 8.19 8.16
CA VAL A 26 1.79 9.03 9.29
C VAL A 26 1.92 8.20 10.58
N LEU A 27 0.96 7.31 10.84
CA LEU A 27 0.99 6.43 12.01
C LEU A 27 2.20 5.50 12.00
N VAL A 28 2.50 4.85 10.87
CA VAL A 28 3.66 3.96 10.76
C VAL A 28 4.97 4.73 10.95
N LYS A 29 5.09 5.93 10.38
CA LYS A 29 6.25 6.80 10.59
C LYS A 29 6.46 7.13 12.07
N GLY A 30 5.37 7.42 12.80
CA GLY A 30 5.42 7.75 14.22
C GLY A 30 5.76 6.56 15.12
N VAL A 31 5.07 5.44 14.94
CA VAL A 31 5.22 4.25 15.81
C VAL A 31 6.49 3.45 15.49
N PHE A 32 6.89 3.41 14.21
CA PHE A 32 7.98 2.55 13.74
C PHE A 32 9.03 3.30 12.91
N TYR A 33 9.48 4.47 13.38
CA TYR A 33 10.36 5.37 12.63
C TYR A 33 11.58 4.69 11.97
N THR A 34 12.36 3.92 12.72
CA THR A 34 13.57 3.25 12.18
C THR A 34 13.24 2.25 11.08
N ARG A 35 12.16 1.48 11.25
CA ARG A 35 11.70 0.51 10.23
C ARG A 35 11.12 1.22 9.01
N PHE A 36 10.40 2.32 9.23
CA PHE A 36 9.85 3.17 8.17
C PHE A 36 10.95 3.78 7.30
N LEU A 37 12.03 4.31 7.90
CA LEU A 37 13.18 4.80 7.15
C LEU A 37 13.86 3.70 6.33
N ASN A 38 14.07 2.52 6.94
CA ASN A 38 14.63 1.37 6.22
C ASN A 38 13.75 0.95 5.03
N PHE A 39 12.43 1.01 5.17
CA PHE A 39 11.48 0.71 4.10
C PHE A 39 11.50 1.74 2.97
N ILE A 40 11.49 3.04 3.28
CA ILE A 40 11.54 4.11 2.26
C ILE A 40 12.84 4.07 1.45
N ILE A 41 13.94 3.68 2.08
CA ILE A 41 15.26 3.60 1.42
C ILE A 41 15.38 2.34 0.55
N LEU A 42 14.52 1.34 0.73
CA LEU A 42 14.56 0.04 0.03
C LEU A 42 14.60 0.15 -1.52
N PRO A 43 13.75 0.94 -2.20
CA PRO A 43 13.84 1.10 -3.66
C PRO A 43 15.14 1.76 -4.14
N PHE A 44 15.84 2.48 -3.26
CA PHE A 44 17.08 3.20 -3.57
C PHE A 44 18.33 2.47 -3.08
N ASN A 45 18.19 1.42 -2.27
CA ASN A 45 19.31 0.72 -1.66
C ASN A 45 19.11 -0.80 -1.68
N ASN A 46 19.78 -1.44 -2.63
CA ASN A 46 19.74 -2.89 -2.83
C ASN A 46 20.39 -3.70 -1.69
N LYS A 47 21.05 -3.06 -0.70
CA LYS A 47 21.71 -3.75 0.41
C LYS A 47 20.75 -4.65 1.19
N TYR A 48 19.48 -4.26 1.35
CA TYR A 48 18.48 -5.07 2.06
C TYR A 48 17.88 -6.19 1.20
N ILE A 49 17.70 -5.95 -0.10
CA ILE A 49 17.33 -7.00 -1.06
C ILE A 49 18.41 -8.07 -1.06
N PHE A 50 19.69 -7.68 -1.14
CA PHE A 50 20.83 -8.60 -1.11
C PHE A 50 21.04 -9.30 0.24
N MET A 51 20.84 -8.61 1.37
CA MET A 51 21.04 -9.18 2.72
C MET A 51 20.03 -10.29 3.04
N TYR A 52 18.82 -10.22 2.49
CA TYR A 52 17.79 -11.27 2.64
C TYR A 52 17.70 -12.23 1.43
N ASN A 53 18.40 -11.96 0.31
CA ASN A 53 18.53 -12.88 -0.83
C ASN A 53 19.49 -14.06 -0.60
N LYS A 54 19.79 -14.42 0.66
CA LYS A 54 20.26 -15.78 0.96
C LYS A 54 19.11 -16.72 0.62
N LYS A 55 19.05 -17.17 -0.64
CA LYS A 55 18.34 -18.27 -1.36
C LYS A 55 17.06 -18.93 -0.78
N GLU A 56 16.64 -18.71 0.46
CA GLU A 56 15.61 -19.48 1.17
C GLU A 56 14.45 -18.65 1.73
N LYS A 57 14.45 -17.31 1.62
CA LYS A 57 13.37 -16.45 2.16
C LYS A 57 12.57 -15.66 1.12
N LEU A 58 12.27 -16.28 -0.02
CA LEU A 58 11.29 -15.73 -0.98
C LEU A 58 9.88 -15.60 -0.38
N LEU A 59 9.58 -16.37 0.68
CA LEU A 59 8.33 -16.32 1.44
C LEU A 59 8.46 -15.36 2.63
N ASN A 60 8.28 -14.07 2.35
CA ASN A 60 8.08 -13.05 3.38
C ASN A 60 6.67 -12.49 3.23
N TRP A 61 6.06 -12.07 4.34
CA TRP A 61 4.76 -11.39 4.36
C TRP A 61 4.67 -10.25 3.35
N PHE A 62 5.76 -9.49 3.14
CA PHE A 62 5.82 -8.47 2.10
C PHE A 62 5.56 -9.03 0.69
N ASN A 63 6.26 -10.11 0.30
CA ASN A 63 6.09 -10.72 -1.02
C ASN A 63 4.70 -11.35 -1.18
N LEU A 64 4.13 -11.89 -0.09
CA LEU A 64 2.78 -12.47 -0.08
C LEU A 64 1.70 -11.40 -0.29
N PHE A 65 1.79 -10.28 0.43
CA PHE A 65 0.86 -9.15 0.23
C PHE A 65 1.02 -8.51 -1.14
N PHE A 66 2.26 -8.40 -1.64
CA PHE A 66 2.52 -7.85 -2.97
C PHE A 66 1.98 -8.75 -4.09
N GLY A 67 2.15 -10.08 -3.96
CA GLY A 67 1.58 -11.04 -4.90
C GLY A 67 0.05 -11.04 -4.90
N LEU A 68 -0.58 -10.96 -3.72
CA LEU A 68 -2.04 -10.82 -3.61
C LEU A 68 -2.55 -9.53 -4.26
N PHE A 69 -1.87 -8.41 -4.06
CA PHE A 69 -2.21 -7.15 -4.71
C PHE A 69 -2.20 -7.28 -6.24
N LEU A 70 -1.19 -7.94 -6.81
CA LEU A 70 -1.07 -8.15 -8.26
C LEU A 70 -2.15 -9.09 -8.85
N ILE A 71 -2.73 -9.97 -8.03
CA ILE A 71 -3.81 -10.88 -8.47
C ILE A 71 -5.17 -10.18 -8.44
N ILE A 72 -5.37 -9.26 -7.49
CA ILE A 72 -6.65 -8.58 -7.26
C ILE A 72 -6.84 -7.40 -8.23
N ASN A 73 -5.76 -6.83 -8.77
CA ASN A 73 -5.75 -5.65 -9.63
C ASN A 73 -5.41 -6.03 -11.07
#